data_AF-A0A955ZDA4-F1
#
_entry.id   AF-A0A955ZDA4-F1
#
_cell.length_a   1.000
_cell.length_b   1.000
_cell.length_c   1.000
_cell.angle_alpha   90.00
_cell.angle_beta   90.00
_cell.angle_gamma   90.00
#
_symmetry.space_group_name_H-M   'P 1'
#
loop_
_entity.id
_entity.type
_entity.pdbx_description
1 polymer ?
#
loop_
_entity_poly.entity_id
_entity_poly.type
_entity_poly.pdbx_seq_one_letter_code
_entity_poly.pdbx_strand_id
1 'polypeptide(L)'
;MRGSPLLLLLLVGCSDGDLGDLARIPPVKGDVRGTGARLSDLNDPSKPQPTEGAEVNVTGVTVVAVDEYDETNNGSSIGNLYVQDLPIDGQVPPYGGITLFDTSFNPPALRVAAGDVVDVRGGYSEFAGPSSSPFAEGETLPELVGGTVRLRFEGSIPEPVTIPLSDLSSYDTGRKWLGILVRVENVKAQSDGYKSSSGRFSVRLEVAGVADNKLPTINNALMDVEGTQVPFTTGTEYASVVGVVQFFYNFSISPRTAEDITPL
;
A
#
# COMPACT_ATOMS: atom_id res chain seq x y z
N MET A 1 2.75 63.27 59.64
CA MET A 1 2.77 61.87 59.17
C MET A 1 3.27 61.87 57.74
N ARG A 2 4.44 61.29 57.51
CA ARG A 2 5.13 61.25 56.22
C ARG A 2 4.58 60.06 55.42
N GLY A 3 3.92 60.34 54.30
CA GLY A 3 3.53 59.32 53.31
C GLY A 3 4.42 59.48 52.08
N SER A 4 5.30 58.51 51.86
CA SER A 4 6.15 58.41 50.68
C SER A 4 5.32 58.20 49.41
N PRO A 5 5.65 58.86 48.27
CA PRO A 5 5.19 58.39 46.98
C PRO A 5 6.07 57.19 46.56
N LEU A 6 5.44 56.01 46.46
CA LEU A 6 6.05 54.81 45.91
C LEU A 6 6.11 54.96 44.38
N LEU A 7 7.32 55.12 43.87
CA LEU A 7 7.65 55.14 42.45
C LEU A 7 7.41 53.74 41.88
N LEU A 8 6.34 53.57 41.10
CA LEU A 8 6.05 52.33 40.38
C LEU A 8 6.97 52.24 39.15
N LEU A 9 7.98 51.37 39.22
CA LEU A 9 8.83 51.04 38.07
C LEU A 9 7.96 50.35 36.99
N LEU A 10 7.79 51.00 35.84
CA LEU A 10 7.40 50.33 34.60
C LEU A 10 8.56 49.45 34.13
N LEU A 11 8.45 48.14 34.35
CA LEU A 11 9.20 47.15 33.58
C LEU A 11 8.63 47.14 32.16
N VAL A 12 9.31 47.84 31.25
CA VAL A 12 9.18 47.62 29.80
C VAL A 12 9.75 46.22 29.53
N GLY A 13 8.89 45.21 29.56
CA GLY A 13 9.20 43.91 29.01
C GLY A 13 9.20 44.02 27.48
N CYS A 14 10.36 43.84 26.85
CA CYS A 14 10.43 43.60 25.42
C CYS A 14 9.58 42.36 25.10
N SER A 15 8.46 42.57 24.44
CA SER A 15 7.75 41.50 23.74
C SER A 15 8.49 41.27 22.42
N ASP A 16 9.60 40.54 22.47
CA ASP A 16 10.12 39.91 21.26
C ASP A 16 9.21 38.72 20.97
N GLY A 17 8.25 38.98 20.07
CA GLY A 17 7.42 37.97 19.45
C GLY A 17 8.29 37.08 18.57
N ASP A 18 9.01 36.17 19.21
CA ASP A 18 9.67 35.07 18.54
C ASP A 18 8.66 33.92 18.48
N LEU A 19 7.95 33.85 17.36
CA LEU A 19 7.45 32.57 16.86
C LEU A 19 8.70 31.72 16.66
N GLY A 20 9.10 31.01 17.73
CA GLY A 20 10.36 30.29 17.79
C GLY A 20 10.61 29.56 16.50
N ASP A 21 11.80 29.76 15.94
CA ASP A 21 12.26 29.25 14.65
C ASP A 21 11.51 27.98 14.24
N LEU A 22 10.41 28.15 13.49
CA LEU A 22 9.89 27.06 12.68
C LEU A 22 11.04 26.79 11.74
N ALA A 23 11.76 25.69 11.97
CA ALA A 23 12.79 25.24 11.08
C ALA A 23 12.18 25.23 9.68
N ARG A 24 12.45 26.27 8.89
CA ARG A 24 12.18 26.26 7.46
C ARG A 24 13.18 25.25 6.96
N ILE A 25 12.79 23.98 7.00
CA ILE A 25 13.53 22.88 6.38
C ILE A 25 13.76 23.37 4.96
N PRO A 26 15.01 23.67 4.56
CA PRO A 26 15.25 24.12 3.20
C PRO A 26 14.70 23.03 2.28
N PRO A 27 13.98 23.39 1.20
CA PRO A 27 13.44 22.39 0.28
C PRO A 27 14.59 21.46 -0.12
N VAL A 28 14.37 20.16 0.01
CA VAL A 28 15.38 19.14 -0.26
C VAL A 28 15.98 19.42 -1.63
N LYS A 29 17.24 19.86 -1.66
CA LYS A 29 18.01 19.99 -2.90
C LYS A 29 18.41 18.58 -3.32
N GLY A 30 17.51 17.89 -4.02
CA GLY A 30 17.70 16.52 -4.51
C GLY A 30 16.38 15.89 -4.95
N ASP A 31 16.44 14.85 -5.78
CA ASP A 31 15.26 14.03 -6.09
C ASP A 31 14.79 13.36 -4.79
N VAL A 32 13.56 13.65 -4.37
CA VAL A 32 12.93 13.07 -3.17
C VAL A 32 12.89 11.54 -3.21
N ARG A 33 12.98 10.96 -4.41
CA ARG A 33 13.04 9.51 -4.63
C ARG A 33 14.43 8.91 -4.38
N GLY A 34 15.45 9.70 -4.10
CA GLY A 34 16.83 9.22 -3.92
C GLY A 34 17.41 8.55 -5.19
N THR A 35 18.52 7.84 -5.02
CA THR A 35 19.34 7.27 -6.12
C THR A 35 19.29 5.74 -6.22
N GLY A 36 18.46 5.07 -5.43
CA GLY A 36 18.25 3.63 -5.51
C GLY A 36 17.44 3.20 -6.73
N ALA A 37 17.21 1.90 -6.83
CA ALA A 37 16.39 1.31 -7.87
C ALA A 37 14.93 1.78 -7.79
N ARG A 38 14.20 1.67 -8.90
CA ARG A 38 12.74 1.88 -8.98
C ARG A 38 12.04 0.54 -9.04
N LEU A 39 10.92 0.40 -8.34
CA LEU A 39 10.14 -0.83 -8.38
C LEU A 39 9.68 -1.15 -9.80
N SER A 40 9.26 -0.14 -10.56
CA SER A 40 8.90 -0.27 -11.97
C SER A 40 10.04 -0.72 -12.90
N ASP A 41 11.29 -0.62 -12.46
CA ASP A 41 12.43 -1.16 -13.21
C ASP A 41 12.73 -2.60 -12.83
N LEU A 42 12.55 -2.96 -11.56
CA LEU A 42 12.80 -4.31 -11.04
C LEU A 42 11.71 -5.31 -11.48
N ASN A 43 10.45 -4.87 -11.46
CA ASN A 43 9.28 -5.74 -11.63
C ASN A 43 8.82 -5.87 -13.10
N ASP A 44 9.27 -4.96 -13.98
CA ASP A 44 8.87 -4.93 -15.38
C ASP A 44 9.59 -6.07 -16.15
N PRO A 45 8.83 -7.07 -16.65
CA PRO A 45 9.41 -8.23 -17.33
C PRO A 45 10.08 -7.88 -18.67
N SER A 46 9.89 -6.67 -19.19
CA SER A 46 10.59 -6.19 -20.39
C SER A 46 12.00 -5.67 -20.11
N LYS A 47 12.38 -5.51 -18.84
CA LYS A 47 13.68 -5.01 -18.39
C LYS A 47 14.52 -6.13 -17.77
N PRO A 48 15.86 -5.95 -17.67
CA PRO A 48 16.69 -6.88 -16.92
C PRO A 48 16.25 -6.95 -15.45
N GLN A 49 15.72 -8.12 -15.05
CA GLN A 49 15.29 -8.34 -13.67
C GLN A 49 16.47 -8.75 -12.77
N PRO A 50 16.42 -8.42 -11.47
CA PRO A 50 17.34 -8.98 -10.50
C PRO A 50 17.24 -10.51 -10.51
N THR A 51 18.36 -11.19 -10.28
CA THR A 51 18.33 -12.64 -10.03
C THR A 51 17.62 -12.92 -8.71
N GLU A 52 16.94 -14.06 -8.61
CA GLU A 52 16.31 -14.53 -7.36
C GLU A 52 17.28 -14.43 -6.16
N GLY A 53 16.82 -13.80 -5.08
CA GLY A 53 17.59 -13.55 -3.86
C GLY A 53 18.62 -12.42 -3.94
N ALA A 54 18.76 -11.73 -5.07
CA ALA A 54 19.67 -10.60 -5.19
C ALA A 54 19.24 -9.46 -4.26
N GLU A 55 20.20 -8.91 -3.54
CA GLU A 55 19.95 -7.75 -2.71
C GLU A 55 19.74 -6.50 -3.58
N VAL A 56 18.61 -5.82 -3.37
CA VAL A 56 18.29 -4.56 -4.02
C VAL A 56 18.17 -3.45 -2.97
N ASN A 57 18.53 -2.24 -3.38
CA ASN A 57 18.33 -1.02 -2.59
C ASN A 57 17.37 -0.11 -3.35
N VAL A 58 16.15 -0.03 -2.86
CA VAL A 58 15.06 0.77 -3.42
C VAL A 58 14.89 1.99 -2.54
N THR A 59 14.91 3.18 -3.16
CA THR A 59 14.78 4.40 -2.40
C THR A 59 13.54 5.19 -2.78
N GLY A 60 12.90 5.78 -1.78
CA GLY A 60 11.80 6.72 -1.96
C GLY A 60 10.55 6.06 -2.50
N VAL A 61 10.11 4.98 -1.85
CA VAL A 61 8.82 4.33 -2.10
C VAL A 61 7.82 4.73 -1.02
N THR A 62 6.56 4.85 -1.41
CA THR A 62 5.46 5.22 -0.51
C THR A 62 4.81 3.96 0.04
N VAL A 63 4.61 3.90 1.34
CA VAL A 63 3.80 2.86 1.99
C VAL A 63 2.35 3.10 1.65
N VAL A 64 1.67 2.13 1.04
CA VAL A 64 0.25 2.23 0.69
C VAL A 64 -0.66 1.50 1.66
N ALA A 65 -0.14 0.46 2.30
CA ALA A 65 -0.80 -0.27 3.37
C ALA A 65 0.22 -0.94 4.29
N VAL A 66 -0.19 -1.10 5.55
CA VAL A 66 0.46 -1.95 6.56
C VAL A 66 -0.55 -3.03 6.88
N ASP A 67 -0.16 -4.30 6.75
CA ASP A 67 -1.02 -5.41 7.12
C ASP A 67 -1.05 -5.57 8.65
N GLU A 68 -2.15 -5.13 9.25
CA GLU A 68 -2.42 -5.27 10.68
C GLU A 68 -3.56 -6.26 10.97
N TYR A 69 -4.17 -6.84 9.93
CA TYR A 69 -5.41 -7.61 10.06
C TYR A 69 -5.13 -9.11 9.94
N ASP A 70 -5.47 -9.86 10.99
CA ASP A 70 -5.30 -11.31 11.01
C ASP A 70 -6.50 -12.03 10.37
N GLU A 71 -6.52 -12.08 9.04
CA GLU A 71 -7.65 -12.62 8.28
C GLU A 71 -7.87 -14.13 8.49
N THR A 72 -6.84 -14.83 8.98
CA THR A 72 -6.86 -16.27 9.24
C THR A 72 -6.77 -16.65 10.72
N ASN A 73 -6.70 -15.66 11.64
CA ASN A 73 -6.50 -15.85 13.08
C ASN A 73 -5.25 -16.70 13.43
N ASN A 74 -4.20 -16.61 12.61
CA ASN A 74 -2.95 -17.34 12.82
C ASN A 74 -1.71 -16.42 12.84
N GLY A 75 -1.89 -15.11 12.64
CA GLY A 75 -0.86 -14.10 12.68
C GLY A 75 0.19 -14.16 11.55
N SER A 76 0.01 -15.00 10.52
CA SER A 76 1.06 -15.27 9.52
C SER A 76 1.20 -14.19 8.44
N SER A 77 0.15 -13.40 8.20
CA SER A 77 0.16 -12.31 7.20
C SER A 77 0.49 -10.95 7.83
N ILE A 78 0.27 -10.80 9.13
CA ILE A 78 0.47 -9.54 9.86
C ILE A 78 1.93 -9.09 9.74
N GLY A 79 2.12 -7.81 9.41
CA GLY A 79 3.43 -7.17 9.34
C GLY A 79 4.00 -7.06 7.93
N ASN A 80 3.33 -7.60 6.91
CA ASN A 80 3.64 -7.28 5.53
C ASN A 80 3.38 -5.79 5.27
N LEU A 81 4.27 -5.17 4.49
CA LEU A 81 4.07 -3.81 3.99
C LEU A 81 3.83 -3.86 2.50
N TYR A 82 2.95 -2.99 2.03
CA TYR A 82 2.76 -2.77 0.60
C TYR A 82 3.30 -1.39 0.28
N VAL A 83 4.22 -1.34 -0.69
CA VAL A 83 4.86 -0.10 -1.10
C VAL A 83 4.77 0.06 -2.61
N GLN A 84 4.74 1.31 -3.05
CA GLN A 84 4.82 1.65 -4.47
C GLN A 84 5.83 2.78 -4.72
N ASP A 85 6.33 2.89 -5.96
CA ASP A 85 7.14 4.01 -6.40
C ASP A 85 6.42 5.32 -6.04
N LEU A 86 7.15 6.26 -5.43
CA LEU A 86 6.60 7.56 -5.07
C LEU A 86 6.02 8.24 -6.33
N PRO A 87 4.72 8.60 -6.32
CA PRO A 87 4.09 9.19 -7.48
C PRO A 87 4.79 10.46 -7.93
N ILE A 88 4.94 10.63 -9.24
CA ILE A 88 5.35 11.89 -9.86
C ILE A 88 4.15 12.44 -10.61
N ASP A 89 3.83 13.72 -10.38
CA ASP A 89 2.66 14.37 -10.98
C ASP A 89 1.36 13.58 -10.72
N GLY A 90 1.27 12.94 -9.55
CA GLY A 90 0.13 12.14 -9.11
C GLY A 90 0.00 10.77 -9.79
N GLN A 91 1.02 10.30 -10.50
CA GLN A 91 0.99 9.04 -11.23
C GLN A 91 2.04 8.05 -10.73
N VAL A 92 1.65 6.78 -10.64
CA VAL A 92 2.55 5.65 -10.36
C VAL A 92 2.74 4.85 -11.65
N PRO A 93 3.98 4.54 -12.05
CA PRO A 93 4.22 3.76 -13.24
C PRO A 93 3.68 2.31 -13.09
N PRO A 94 3.29 1.65 -14.20
CA PRO A 94 3.08 0.21 -14.20
C PRO A 94 4.27 -0.53 -13.60
N TYR A 95 4.01 -1.64 -12.93
CA TYR A 95 5.00 -2.45 -12.18
C TYR A 95 5.62 -1.72 -10.98
N GLY A 96 5.15 -0.52 -10.65
CA GLY A 96 5.67 0.31 -9.56
C GLY A 96 5.30 -0.14 -8.15
N GLY A 97 4.62 -1.27 -7.94
CA GLY A 97 4.23 -1.76 -6.60
C GLY A 97 4.93 -3.06 -6.23
N ILE A 98 5.12 -3.31 -4.93
CA ILE A 98 5.66 -4.57 -4.42
C ILE A 98 5.22 -4.82 -2.97
N THR A 99 5.17 -6.10 -2.57
CA THR A 99 5.02 -6.51 -1.17
C THR A 99 6.39 -6.61 -0.51
N LEU A 100 6.51 -6.13 0.73
CA LEU A 100 7.67 -6.35 1.59
C LEU A 100 7.32 -7.45 2.60
N PHE A 101 7.93 -8.62 2.43
CA PHE A 101 7.70 -9.80 3.24
C PHE A 101 8.78 -9.97 4.30
N ASP A 102 8.38 -10.34 5.53
CA ASP A 102 9.28 -10.54 6.67
C ASP A 102 10.20 -9.31 6.92
N THR A 103 9.56 -8.14 7.06
CA THR A 103 10.27 -6.86 7.12
C THR A 103 10.76 -6.53 8.53
N SER A 104 11.97 -5.97 8.59
CA SER A 104 12.56 -5.36 9.78
C SER A 104 12.70 -3.85 9.61
N PHE A 105 12.86 -3.11 10.72
CA PHE A 105 12.94 -1.65 10.70
C PHE A 105 14.25 -1.13 11.30
N ASN A 106 14.72 0.00 10.77
CA ASN A 106 15.84 0.75 11.33
C ASN A 106 15.49 2.24 11.53
N PRO A 107 15.40 2.73 12.77
CA PRO A 107 15.61 2.00 14.02
C PRO A 107 14.52 0.93 14.28
N PRO A 108 14.77 -0.11 15.10
CA PRO A 108 13.79 -1.18 15.37
C PRO A 108 12.47 -0.71 16.00
N ALA A 109 12.47 0.46 16.63
CA ALA A 109 11.28 1.08 17.22
C ALA A 109 10.46 1.90 16.20
N LEU A 110 10.93 2.04 14.95
CA LEU A 110 10.19 2.74 13.92
C LEU A 110 8.82 2.07 13.72
N ARG A 111 7.81 2.90 13.53
CA ARG A 111 6.48 2.52 13.06
C ARG A 111 6.23 3.35 11.81
N VAL A 112 5.82 2.68 10.75
CA VAL A 112 5.45 3.32 9.50
C VAL A 112 3.93 3.26 9.36
N ALA A 113 3.36 4.25 8.70
CA ALA A 113 1.95 4.31 8.36
C ALA A 113 1.78 4.44 6.84
N ALA A 114 0.57 4.18 6.35
CA ALA A 114 0.24 4.49 4.96
C ALA A 114 0.46 5.99 4.67
N GLY A 115 1.11 6.29 3.55
CA GLY A 115 1.55 7.64 3.16
C GLY A 115 3.01 7.92 3.47
N ASP A 116 3.64 7.21 4.42
CA ASP A 116 5.05 7.40 4.71
C ASP A 116 5.93 7.02 3.52
N VAL A 117 7.04 7.74 3.35
CA VAL A 117 8.03 7.44 2.33
C VAL A 117 9.26 6.83 2.96
N VAL A 118 9.66 5.68 2.43
CA VAL A 118 10.70 4.83 3.02
C VAL A 118 11.81 4.46 2.03
N ASP A 119 12.94 4.07 2.59
CA ASP A 119 13.98 3.29 1.93
C ASP A 119 13.86 1.83 2.31
N VAL A 120 14.10 0.95 1.33
CA VAL A 120 14.06 -0.49 1.52
C VAL A 120 15.33 -1.11 0.96
N ARG A 121 15.95 -1.96 1.77
CA ARG A 121 17.01 -2.86 1.32
C ARG A 121 16.60 -4.29 1.64
N GLY A 122 16.48 -5.15 0.63
CA GLY A 122 16.00 -6.53 0.81
C GLY A 122 16.36 -7.43 -0.37
N GLY A 123 16.11 -8.73 -0.24
CA GLY A 123 16.29 -9.68 -1.33
C GLY A 123 15.09 -9.66 -2.28
N TYR A 124 15.34 -9.51 -3.58
CA TYR A 124 14.29 -9.62 -4.59
C TYR A 124 13.87 -11.08 -4.79
N SER A 125 12.57 -11.36 -4.85
CA SER A 125 12.02 -12.69 -5.10
C SER A 125 10.85 -12.65 -6.09
N GLU A 126 10.79 -13.62 -7.00
CA GLU A 126 9.61 -13.94 -7.80
C GLU A 126 8.96 -15.20 -7.22
N PHE A 127 8.13 -15.03 -6.19
CA PHE A 127 7.53 -16.15 -5.47
C PHE A 127 6.57 -16.94 -6.38
N ALA A 128 6.92 -18.21 -6.64
CA ALA A 128 6.16 -19.10 -7.54
C ALA A 128 4.96 -19.80 -6.86
N GLY A 129 4.55 -19.33 -5.68
CA GLY A 129 3.49 -19.94 -4.88
C GLY A 129 3.97 -21.03 -3.92
N PRO A 130 3.08 -21.53 -3.05
CA PRO A 130 3.41 -22.59 -2.10
C PRO A 130 3.91 -23.85 -2.80
N SER A 131 4.90 -24.52 -2.24
CA SER A 131 5.43 -25.77 -2.82
C SER A 131 4.41 -26.90 -2.94
N SER A 132 3.38 -26.89 -2.09
CA SER A 132 2.25 -27.85 -2.13
C SER A 132 1.23 -27.55 -3.22
N SER A 133 1.23 -26.34 -3.75
CA SER A 133 0.29 -25.86 -4.77
C SER A 133 0.93 -24.67 -5.48
N PRO A 134 1.89 -24.90 -6.40
CA PRO A 134 2.55 -23.81 -7.11
C PRO A 134 1.53 -23.04 -7.97
N PHE A 135 1.86 -21.79 -8.29
CA PHE A 135 1.11 -21.03 -9.29
C PHE A 135 1.23 -21.67 -10.68
N ALA A 136 0.40 -21.23 -11.64
CA ALA A 136 0.53 -21.72 -13.00
C ALA A 136 1.89 -21.29 -13.59
N GLU A 137 2.36 -22.01 -14.61
CA GLU A 137 3.64 -21.70 -15.26
C GLU A 137 3.67 -20.24 -15.75
N GLY A 138 4.70 -19.50 -15.34
CA GLY A 138 4.87 -18.07 -15.66
C GLY A 138 4.19 -17.11 -14.69
N GLU A 139 3.33 -17.59 -13.79
CA GLU A 139 2.71 -16.79 -12.74
C GLU A 139 3.59 -16.74 -11.48
N THR A 140 3.86 -15.53 -10.98
CA THR A 140 4.72 -15.26 -9.81
C THR A 140 4.20 -14.06 -9.02
N LEU A 141 4.64 -13.91 -7.78
CA LEU A 141 4.40 -12.73 -6.97
C LEU A 141 5.75 -12.04 -6.70
N PRO A 142 6.01 -10.84 -7.25
CA PRO A 142 7.24 -10.12 -6.95
C PRO A 142 7.19 -9.60 -5.50
N GLU A 143 8.24 -9.84 -4.74
CA GLU A 143 8.37 -9.47 -3.33
C GLU A 143 9.79 -9.00 -3.01
N LEU A 144 9.93 -8.16 -1.99
CA LEU A 144 11.20 -7.96 -1.29
C LEU A 144 11.16 -8.69 0.05
N VAL A 145 12.02 -9.68 0.20
CA VAL A 145 12.06 -10.57 1.36
C VAL A 145 13.16 -10.15 2.33
N GLY A 146 12.88 -10.20 3.63
CA GLY A 146 13.85 -9.90 4.68
C GLY A 146 14.31 -8.43 4.67
N GLY A 147 13.44 -7.54 4.20
CA GLY A 147 13.77 -6.14 3.97
C GLY A 147 14.11 -5.39 5.27
N THR A 148 15.04 -4.45 5.22
CA THR A 148 15.21 -3.41 6.24
C THR A 148 14.61 -2.10 5.73
N VAL A 149 13.61 -1.61 6.44
CA VAL A 149 12.90 -0.36 6.15
C VAL A 149 13.45 0.79 7.00
N ARG A 150 13.67 1.94 6.35
CA ARG A 150 14.03 3.20 7.01
C ARG A 150 13.08 4.29 6.58
N LEU A 151 12.58 5.06 7.53
CA LEU A 151 11.79 6.26 7.22
C LEU A 151 12.68 7.29 6.52
N ARG A 152 12.19 7.86 5.44
CA ARG A 152 12.79 9.02 4.79
C ARG A 152 12.09 10.30 5.20
N PHE A 153 10.76 10.33 5.02
CA PHE A 153 9.90 11.44 5.45
C PHE A 153 8.45 10.96 5.54
N GLU A 154 7.67 11.66 6.33
CA GLU A 154 6.22 11.48 6.43
C GLU A 154 5.55 12.09 5.19
N GLY A 155 4.61 11.37 4.59
CA GLY A 155 3.90 11.79 3.39
C GLY A 155 2.38 11.65 3.55
N SER A 156 1.67 11.94 2.47
CA SER A 156 0.23 11.66 2.38
C SER A 156 0.01 10.38 1.61
N ILE A 157 -1.09 9.68 1.91
CA ILE A 157 -1.55 8.55 1.10
C ILE A 157 -1.67 9.02 -0.36
N PRO A 158 -1.06 8.29 -1.32
CA PRO A 158 -1.14 8.67 -2.73
C PRO A 158 -2.57 8.47 -3.26
N GLU A 159 -2.96 9.28 -4.24
CA GLU A 159 -4.20 9.03 -4.97
C GLU A 159 -4.14 7.65 -5.65
N PRO A 160 -5.22 6.86 -5.61
CA PRO A 160 -5.26 5.56 -6.25
C PRO A 160 -5.22 5.70 -7.78
N VAL A 161 -4.56 4.77 -8.45
CA VAL A 161 -4.57 4.71 -9.91
C VAL A 161 -5.88 4.10 -10.38
N THR A 162 -6.67 4.82 -11.18
CA THR A 162 -7.89 4.26 -11.77
C THR A 162 -7.53 3.28 -12.89
N ILE A 163 -8.03 2.05 -12.79
CA ILE A 163 -7.79 0.98 -13.77
C ILE A 163 -9.11 0.34 -14.20
N PRO A 164 -9.20 -0.23 -15.43
CA PRO A 164 -10.35 -1.06 -15.77
C PRO A 164 -10.28 -2.38 -15.01
N LEU A 165 -11.42 -2.84 -14.46
CA LEU A 165 -11.47 -4.13 -13.73
C LEU A 165 -10.98 -5.31 -14.59
N SER A 166 -11.17 -5.24 -15.91
CA SER A 166 -10.70 -6.26 -16.86
C SER A 166 -9.17 -6.45 -16.86
N ASP A 167 -8.38 -5.46 -16.44
CA ASP A 167 -6.94 -5.64 -16.29
C ASP A 167 -6.61 -6.70 -15.24
N LEU A 168 -7.51 -6.98 -14.29
CA LEU A 168 -7.33 -7.98 -13.23
C LEU A 168 -7.88 -9.36 -13.60
N SER A 169 -8.26 -9.58 -14.86
CA SER A 169 -8.86 -10.84 -15.33
C SER A 169 -7.85 -11.97 -15.62
N SER A 170 -6.58 -11.63 -15.83
CA SER A 170 -5.50 -12.59 -16.07
C SER A 170 -4.18 -12.07 -15.55
N TYR A 171 -3.24 -12.99 -15.30
CA TYR A 171 -1.90 -12.67 -14.83
C TYR A 171 -1.16 -11.68 -15.74
N ASP A 172 -1.19 -11.92 -17.05
CA ASP A 172 -0.50 -11.08 -18.04
C ASP A 172 -0.94 -9.61 -18.01
N THR A 173 -2.24 -9.35 -17.81
CA THR A 173 -2.76 -7.98 -17.76
C THR A 173 -2.66 -7.37 -16.38
N GLY A 174 -2.78 -8.18 -15.33
CA GLY A 174 -2.89 -7.71 -13.95
C GLY A 174 -1.55 -7.54 -13.24
N ARG A 175 -0.50 -8.26 -13.67
CA ARG A 175 0.82 -8.25 -13.00
C ARG A 175 1.37 -6.84 -12.78
N LYS A 176 1.16 -5.94 -13.74
CA LYS A 176 1.62 -4.54 -13.68
C LYS A 176 1.00 -3.72 -12.55
N TRP A 177 -0.07 -4.22 -11.92
CA TRP A 177 -0.76 -3.54 -10.83
C TRP A 177 -0.42 -4.09 -9.45
N LEU A 178 0.33 -5.19 -9.34
CA LEU A 178 0.65 -5.81 -8.05
C LEU A 178 1.30 -4.82 -7.08
N GLY A 179 0.81 -4.80 -5.83
CA GLY A 179 1.28 -3.92 -4.77
C GLY A 179 0.91 -2.44 -4.94
N ILE A 180 0.22 -2.05 -6.03
CA ILE A 180 -0.20 -0.67 -6.28
C ILE A 180 -1.58 -0.43 -5.65
N LEU A 181 -1.76 0.77 -5.09
CA LEU A 181 -3.07 1.28 -4.68
C LEU A 181 -3.88 1.69 -5.92
N VAL A 182 -4.97 0.98 -6.18
CA VAL A 182 -5.80 1.19 -7.37
C VAL A 182 -7.22 1.56 -7.01
N ARG A 183 -7.94 2.13 -7.98
CA ARG A 183 -9.39 2.34 -7.98
C ARG A 183 -9.99 1.62 -9.18
N VAL A 184 -11.02 0.81 -8.95
CA VAL A 184 -11.93 0.36 -10.01
C VAL A 184 -13.28 1.02 -9.81
N GLU A 185 -13.96 1.34 -10.90
CA GLU A 185 -15.21 2.11 -10.89
C GLU A 185 -16.33 1.33 -11.54
N ASN A 186 -17.56 1.56 -11.07
CA ASN A 186 -18.79 0.98 -11.63
C ASN A 186 -18.71 -0.55 -11.75
N VAL A 187 -18.32 -1.21 -10.65
CA VAL A 187 -18.15 -2.65 -10.59
C VAL A 187 -19.33 -3.32 -9.89
N LYS A 188 -19.53 -4.60 -10.15
CA LYS A 188 -20.69 -5.34 -9.65
C LYS A 188 -20.26 -6.66 -9.03
N ALA A 189 -20.85 -7.02 -7.90
CA ALA A 189 -20.66 -8.32 -7.29
C ALA A 189 -21.29 -9.42 -8.16
N GLN A 190 -20.47 -10.38 -8.60
CA GLN A 190 -20.93 -11.58 -9.32
C GLN A 190 -21.38 -12.68 -8.37
N SER A 191 -20.88 -12.68 -7.13
CA SER A 191 -21.24 -13.67 -6.11
C SER A 191 -21.64 -12.98 -4.82
N ASP A 192 -22.36 -13.73 -3.97
CA ASP A 192 -22.41 -13.42 -2.55
C ASP A 192 -21.00 -13.53 -1.97
N GLY A 193 -20.75 -12.79 -0.89
CA GLY A 193 -19.55 -12.94 -0.09
C GLY A 193 -19.41 -14.35 0.46
N TYR A 194 -18.21 -14.91 0.37
CA TYR A 194 -17.93 -16.26 0.83
C TYR A 194 -16.63 -16.30 1.64
N LYS A 195 -16.55 -17.26 2.57
CA LYS A 195 -15.35 -17.54 3.35
C LYS A 195 -14.70 -18.84 2.92
N SER A 196 -13.38 -18.84 2.76
CA SER A 196 -12.61 -20.07 2.70
C SER A 196 -12.64 -20.79 4.04
N SER A 197 -12.21 -22.06 4.06
CA SER A 197 -11.99 -22.81 5.30
C SER A 197 -10.93 -22.19 6.23
N SER A 198 -10.06 -21.33 5.70
CA SER A 198 -9.05 -20.59 6.46
C SER A 198 -9.56 -19.26 7.02
N GLY A 199 -10.82 -18.88 6.76
CA GLY A 199 -11.40 -17.61 7.25
C GLY A 199 -11.29 -16.44 6.28
N ARG A 200 -10.60 -16.59 5.14
CA ARG A 200 -10.48 -15.54 4.12
C ARG A 200 -11.82 -15.27 3.48
N PHE A 201 -12.33 -14.05 3.66
CA PHE A 201 -13.55 -13.57 3.04
C PHE A 201 -13.24 -12.99 1.66
N SER A 202 -14.10 -13.27 0.69
CA SER A 202 -13.95 -12.75 -0.67
C SER A 202 -15.30 -12.58 -1.37
N VAL A 203 -15.33 -11.66 -2.32
CA VAL A 203 -16.50 -11.36 -3.17
C VAL A 203 -16.01 -11.29 -4.60
N ARG A 204 -16.56 -12.11 -5.51
CA ARG A 204 -16.20 -12.04 -6.93
C ARG A 204 -16.81 -10.81 -7.59
N LEU A 205 -16.03 -10.15 -8.43
CA LEU A 205 -16.51 -9.03 -9.24
C LEU A 205 -16.79 -9.49 -10.68
N GLU A 206 -17.89 -9.00 -11.26
CA GLU A 206 -18.34 -9.35 -12.60
C GLU A 206 -17.39 -8.78 -13.66
N VAL A 207 -16.82 -9.64 -14.50
CA VAL A 207 -16.05 -9.27 -15.69
C VAL A 207 -16.56 -10.10 -16.87
N ALA A 208 -17.04 -9.43 -17.91
CA ALA A 208 -17.62 -10.10 -19.07
C ALA A 208 -16.61 -11.04 -19.75
N GLY A 209 -17.02 -12.28 -20.01
CA GLY A 209 -16.21 -13.28 -20.73
C GLY A 209 -15.12 -13.95 -19.89
N VAL A 210 -15.05 -13.69 -18.59
CA VAL A 210 -14.09 -14.31 -17.66
C VAL A 210 -14.77 -15.42 -16.88
N ALA A 211 -14.10 -16.57 -16.73
CA ALA A 211 -14.63 -17.70 -15.97
C ALA A 211 -14.67 -17.39 -14.46
N ASP A 212 -15.69 -17.89 -13.75
CA ASP A 212 -15.93 -17.63 -12.32
C ASP A 212 -14.72 -17.89 -11.40
N ASN A 213 -13.91 -18.91 -11.71
CA ASN A 213 -12.73 -19.26 -10.95
C ASN A 213 -11.51 -18.38 -11.25
N LYS A 214 -11.64 -17.43 -12.18
CA LYS A 214 -10.63 -16.43 -12.57
C LYS A 214 -11.08 -14.99 -12.36
N LEU A 215 -12.31 -14.78 -11.86
CA LEU A 215 -12.81 -13.44 -11.56
C LEU A 215 -11.96 -12.78 -10.47
N PRO A 216 -11.63 -11.48 -10.62
CA PRO A 216 -11.00 -10.72 -9.55
C PRO A 216 -11.96 -10.59 -8.36
N THR A 217 -11.39 -10.41 -7.17
CA THR A 217 -12.16 -10.37 -5.93
C THR A 217 -11.93 -9.10 -5.11
N ILE A 218 -12.92 -8.68 -4.34
CA ILE A 218 -12.67 -7.90 -3.12
C ILE A 218 -12.34 -8.91 -2.02
N ASN A 219 -11.27 -8.71 -1.25
CA ASN A 219 -10.90 -9.62 -0.16
C ASN A 219 -10.67 -8.88 1.18
N ASN A 220 -10.58 -9.64 2.27
CA ASN A 220 -10.32 -9.14 3.61
C ASN A 220 -8.85 -9.19 4.02
N ALA A 221 -7.90 -9.09 3.09
CA ALA A 221 -6.48 -9.25 3.43
C ALA A 221 -5.93 -8.09 4.30
N LEU A 222 -6.51 -6.89 4.23
CA LEU A 222 -6.02 -5.71 4.95
C LEU A 222 -7.01 -5.15 5.98
N MET A 223 -8.24 -5.68 6.02
CA MET A 223 -9.27 -5.23 6.94
C MET A 223 -10.40 -6.26 7.06
N ASP A 224 -11.23 -6.11 8.10
CA ASP A 224 -12.51 -6.83 8.21
C ASP A 224 -13.55 -6.31 7.21
N VAL A 225 -13.55 -6.86 6.01
CA VAL A 225 -14.52 -6.53 4.96
C VAL A 225 -15.94 -6.98 5.34
N GLU A 226 -16.10 -8.14 5.97
CA GLU A 226 -17.43 -8.66 6.34
C GLU A 226 -18.07 -7.80 7.43
N GLY A 227 -17.28 -7.26 8.35
CA GLY A 227 -17.71 -6.32 9.37
C GLY A 227 -18.10 -4.94 8.83
N THR A 228 -17.89 -4.65 7.54
CA THR A 228 -18.38 -3.41 6.94
C THR A 228 -19.91 -3.45 6.80
N GLN A 229 -20.56 -2.29 6.89
CA GLN A 229 -22.01 -2.19 6.63
C GLN A 229 -22.35 -2.25 5.13
N VAL A 230 -21.35 -2.51 4.28
CA VAL A 230 -21.52 -2.59 2.83
C VAL A 230 -22.16 -3.94 2.47
N PRO A 231 -23.20 -3.98 1.61
CA PRO A 231 -23.76 -5.23 1.14
C PRO A 231 -22.80 -5.94 0.18
N PHE A 232 -22.58 -7.24 0.39
CA PHE A 232 -21.79 -8.11 -0.51
C PHE A 232 -22.65 -9.24 -1.08
N THR A 233 -23.85 -8.92 -1.52
CA THR A 233 -24.74 -9.88 -2.20
C THR A 233 -24.57 -9.80 -3.70
N THR A 234 -24.84 -10.91 -4.39
CA THR A 234 -24.83 -10.99 -5.85
C THR A 234 -25.67 -9.87 -6.45
N GLY A 235 -25.12 -9.17 -7.44
CA GLY A 235 -25.78 -8.08 -8.13
C GLY A 235 -25.61 -6.70 -7.47
N THR A 236 -24.99 -6.61 -6.29
CA THR A 236 -24.66 -5.31 -5.67
C THR A 236 -23.71 -4.54 -6.57
N GLU A 237 -24.03 -3.26 -6.81
CA GLU A 237 -23.19 -2.35 -7.59
C GLU A 237 -22.41 -1.43 -6.65
N TYR A 238 -21.15 -1.19 -7.00
CA TYR A 238 -20.25 -0.29 -6.29
C TYR A 238 -19.82 0.82 -7.24
N ALA A 239 -20.03 2.06 -6.83
CA ALA A 239 -19.53 3.23 -7.54
C ALA A 239 -18.01 3.17 -7.67
N SER A 240 -17.30 2.81 -6.60
CA SER A 240 -15.87 2.51 -6.68
C SER A 240 -15.40 1.55 -5.59
N VAL A 241 -14.34 0.80 -5.90
CA VAL A 241 -13.58 0.01 -4.93
C VAL A 241 -12.12 0.41 -5.06
N VAL A 242 -11.53 0.84 -3.94
CA VAL A 242 -10.13 1.19 -3.78
C VAL A 242 -9.44 0.09 -2.98
N GLY A 243 -8.17 -0.16 -3.28
CA GLY A 243 -7.39 -1.11 -2.49
C GLY A 243 -6.06 -1.44 -3.12
N VAL A 244 -5.25 -2.21 -2.39
CA VAL A 244 -3.98 -2.71 -2.90
C VAL A 244 -4.25 -3.96 -3.73
N VAL A 245 -3.70 -4.02 -4.94
CA VAL A 245 -3.83 -5.22 -5.78
C VAL A 245 -2.89 -6.31 -5.28
N GLN A 246 -3.43 -7.50 -5.07
CA GLN A 246 -2.67 -8.70 -4.70
C GLN A 246 -2.98 -9.86 -5.64
N PHE A 247 -2.08 -10.85 -5.69
CA PHE A 247 -2.28 -12.09 -6.45
C PHE A 247 -1.96 -13.32 -5.62
N PHE A 248 -2.92 -14.24 -5.58
CA PHE A 248 -2.72 -15.60 -5.06
C PHE A 248 -3.68 -16.52 -5.80
N TYR A 249 -3.20 -17.10 -6.91
CA TYR A 249 -3.97 -17.82 -7.94
C TYR A 249 -4.96 -17.00 -8.77
N ASN A 250 -5.48 -15.90 -8.21
CA ASN A 250 -6.31 -14.88 -8.86
C ASN A 250 -5.97 -13.50 -8.30
N PHE A 251 -6.34 -12.44 -9.02
CA PHE A 251 -6.21 -11.08 -8.50
C PHE A 251 -7.27 -10.76 -7.47
N SER A 252 -6.88 -9.89 -6.55
CA SER A 252 -7.77 -9.32 -5.57
C SER A 252 -7.44 -7.84 -5.37
N ILE A 253 -8.47 -7.08 -5.03
CA ILE A 253 -8.36 -5.71 -4.53
C ILE A 253 -8.61 -5.83 -3.02
N SER A 254 -7.62 -5.42 -2.23
CA SER A 254 -7.68 -5.44 -0.77
C SER A 254 -7.95 -4.03 -0.26
N PRO A 255 -9.18 -3.70 0.13
CA PRO A 255 -9.50 -2.41 0.75
C PRO A 255 -8.75 -2.28 2.07
N ARG A 256 -8.33 -1.07 2.43
CA ARG A 256 -7.61 -0.80 3.68
C ARG A 256 -8.56 -0.33 4.77
N THR A 257 -9.67 0.28 4.36
CA THR A 257 -10.73 0.78 5.24
C THR A 257 -12.09 0.59 4.60
N ALA A 258 -13.17 0.73 5.38
CA ALA A 258 -14.53 0.67 4.86
C ALA A 258 -14.80 1.78 3.82
N GLU A 259 -14.13 2.92 3.92
CA GLU A 259 -14.28 4.06 3.00
C GLU A 259 -13.72 3.76 1.60
N ASP A 260 -12.82 2.78 1.49
CA ASP A 260 -12.30 2.33 0.20
C ASP A 260 -13.38 1.59 -0.62
N ILE A 261 -14.54 1.26 -0.04
CA ILE A 261 -15.67 0.63 -0.76
C ILE A 261 -16.85 1.60 -0.80
N THR A 262 -17.18 2.10 -1.99
CA THR A 262 -18.30 3.04 -2.18
C THR A 262 -19.45 2.34 -2.91
N PRO A 263 -20.58 2.04 -2.24
CA PRO A 263 -21.79 1.52 -2.88
C PRO A 263 -22.38 2.52 -3.87
N LEU A 264 -23.12 2.02 -4.88
CA LEU A 264 -23.92 2.85 -5.78
C LEU A 264 -25.28 3.22 -5.19
#